data_AF-A0A7W4VNJ1-F1
#
_entry.id   AF-A0A7W4VNJ1-F1
#
_cell.length_a   1.000
_cell.length_b   1.000
_cell.length_c   1.000
_cell.angle_alpha   90.00
_cell.angle_beta   90.00
_cell.angle_gamma   90.00
#
_symmetry.space_group_name_H-M   'P 1'
#
loop_
_entity.id
_entity.type
_entity.pdbx_description
1 polymer ?
#
loop_
_entity_poly.entity_id
_entity_poly.type
_entity_poly.pdbx_seq_one_letter_code
_entity_poly.pdbx_strand_id
1 'polypeptide(L)'
;MLEPETNVVAFKPRTAVAHHPKSLMERVYAAGSLPLRADDRATKAVAVMLQALGFLVIEEITADGATRQLQRGETKGAMDRPWRLSKPAFSGTLGAPDGGGAFPT
;
A
#
# COMPACT_ATOMS: atom_id res chain seq x y z
N MET A 1 -45.21 -11.18 -17.77
CA MET A 1 -44.12 -10.18 -17.74
C MET A 1 -43.60 -10.18 -16.31
N LEU A 2 -42.46 -10.83 -16.07
CA LEU A 2 -41.85 -10.95 -14.74
C LEU A 2 -40.83 -9.80 -14.63
N GLU A 3 -41.13 -8.82 -13.78
CA GLU A 3 -40.22 -7.73 -13.46
C GLU A 3 -39.00 -8.33 -12.71
N PRO A 4 -37.76 -8.07 -13.13
CA PRO A 4 -36.59 -8.55 -12.41
C PRO A 4 -36.42 -7.75 -11.11
N GLU A 5 -36.76 -8.36 -9.98
CA GLU A 5 -36.59 -7.74 -8.67
C GLU A 5 -35.10 -7.52 -8.38
N THR A 6 -34.68 -6.25 -8.32
CA THR A 6 -33.28 -5.87 -8.13
C THR A 6 -32.88 -6.11 -6.67
N ASN A 7 -32.10 -7.17 -6.44
CA ASN A 7 -31.56 -7.47 -5.12
C ASN A 7 -30.38 -6.54 -4.79
N VAL A 8 -30.61 -5.55 -3.91
CA VAL A 8 -29.57 -4.63 -3.44
C VAL A 8 -28.93 -5.19 -2.17
N VAL A 9 -27.69 -5.69 -2.29
CA VAL A 9 -26.89 -6.13 -1.14
C VAL A 9 -26.08 -4.96 -0.61
N ALA A 10 -26.50 -4.39 0.53
CA ALA A 10 -25.73 -3.36 1.21
C ALA A 10 -24.50 -3.97 1.91
N PHE A 11 -23.30 -3.68 1.41
CA PHE A 11 -22.06 -4.09 2.07
C PHE A 11 -21.82 -3.25 3.32
N LYS A 12 -21.70 -3.90 4.48
CA LYS A 12 -21.37 -3.22 5.73
C LYS A 12 -19.98 -2.58 5.64
N PRO A 13 -19.84 -1.27 5.96
CA PRO A 13 -18.52 -0.64 6.04
C PRO A 13 -17.68 -1.32 7.13
N ARG A 14 -16.45 -1.71 6.80
CA ARG A 14 -15.53 -2.34 7.74
C ARG A 14 -15.00 -1.29 8.71
N THR A 15 -14.92 -1.65 9.98
CA THR A 15 -14.27 -0.82 11.00
C THR A 15 -12.79 -0.65 10.64
N ALA A 16 -12.32 0.60 10.63
CA ALA A 16 -10.91 0.90 10.46
C ALA A 16 -10.12 0.30 11.63
N VAL A 17 -9.11 -0.52 11.33
CA VAL A 17 -8.19 -1.08 12.32
C VAL A 17 -6.95 -0.21 12.34
N ALA A 18 -6.65 0.41 13.48
CA ALA A 18 -5.41 1.16 13.66
C ALA A 18 -4.25 0.16 13.72
N HIS A 19 -3.44 0.12 12.68
CA HIS A 19 -2.24 -0.71 12.66
C HIS A 19 -1.04 0.07 13.19
N HIS A 20 -0.34 -0.50 14.17
CA HIS A 20 0.93 0.04 14.64
C HIS A 20 1.93 0.08 13.47
N PRO A 21 2.75 1.14 13.30
CA PRO A 21 3.67 1.28 12.16
C PRO A 21 4.58 0.06 11.94
N LYS A 22 5.10 -0.51 13.03
CA LYS A 22 5.89 -1.75 13.02
C LYS A 22 5.15 -2.91 12.34
N SER A 23 3.87 -3.13 12.69
CA SER A 23 3.07 -4.23 12.13
C SER A 23 2.80 -4.05 10.63
N LEU A 24 2.63 -2.81 10.16
CA LEU A 24 2.51 -2.54 8.72
C LEU A 24 3.82 -2.88 7.99
N MET A 25 4.95 -2.43 8.55
CA MET A 25 6.27 -2.72 8.00
C MET A 25 6.54 -4.23 7.95
N GLU A 26 6.31 -4.95 9.05
CA GLU A 26 6.50 -6.41 9.12
C GLU A 26 5.69 -7.14 8.04
N ARG A 27 4.43 -6.74 7.81
CA ARG A 27 3.60 -7.34 6.75
C ARG A 27 4.16 -7.10 5.36
N VAL A 28 4.57 -5.86 5.04
CA VAL A 28 5.18 -5.55 3.75
C VAL A 28 6.50 -6.31 3.58
N TYR A 29 7.30 -6.40 4.65
CA TYR A 29 8.59 -7.07 4.62
C TYR A 29 8.44 -8.60 4.50
N ALA A 30 7.43 -9.19 5.12
CA ALA A 30 7.15 -10.62 4.99
C ALA A 30 6.57 -10.97 3.60
N ALA A 31 5.63 -10.17 3.10
CA ALA A 31 4.93 -10.44 1.84
C ALA A 31 5.66 -9.93 0.58
N GLY A 32 6.68 -9.08 0.74
CA GLY A 32 7.37 -8.39 -0.36
C GLY A 32 6.60 -7.19 -0.91
N SER A 33 5.26 -7.27 -0.95
CA SER A 33 4.38 -6.13 -1.21
C SER A 33 3.02 -6.30 -0.53
N LEU A 34 2.32 -5.18 -0.31
CA LEU A 34 0.98 -5.17 0.29
C LEU A 34 0.05 -4.21 -0.49
N PRO A 35 -1.08 -4.69 -1.02
CA PRO A 35 -2.08 -3.82 -1.61
C PRO A 35 -2.85 -3.06 -0.52
N LEU A 36 -3.08 -1.77 -0.73
CA LEU A 36 -3.93 -0.92 0.09
C LEU A 36 -5.11 -0.37 -0.72
N ARG A 37 -6.29 -0.40 -0.10
CA ARG A 37 -7.52 0.10 -0.72
C ARG A 37 -7.53 1.63 -0.72
N ALA A 38 -8.33 2.22 -1.62
CA ALA A 38 -8.51 3.67 -1.69
C ALA A 38 -8.94 4.26 -0.34
N ASP A 39 -9.88 3.61 0.34
CA ASP A 39 -10.56 4.16 1.52
C ASP A 39 -9.80 3.95 2.84
N ASP A 40 -8.71 3.18 2.83
CA ASP A 40 -7.92 2.89 4.05
C ASP A 40 -6.97 4.05 4.38
N ARG A 41 -7.54 5.22 4.64
CA ARG A 41 -6.79 6.45 4.93
C ARG A 41 -5.92 6.33 6.18
N ALA A 42 -6.36 5.55 7.17
CA ALA A 42 -5.60 5.32 8.40
C ALA A 42 -4.28 4.59 8.11
N THR A 43 -4.32 3.47 7.38
CA THR A 43 -3.10 2.74 7.02
C THR A 43 -2.25 3.54 6.04
N LYS A 44 -2.87 4.30 5.12
CA LYS A 44 -2.14 5.18 4.20
C LYS A 44 -1.38 6.29 4.91
N ALA A 45 -1.92 6.90 5.96
CA ALA A 45 -1.21 7.91 6.74
C ALA A 45 0.07 7.33 7.36
N VAL A 46 -0.01 6.10 7.90
CA VAL A 46 1.16 5.38 8.40
C VAL A 46 2.15 5.06 7.27
N ALA A 47 1.67 4.63 6.10
CA ALA A 47 2.51 4.36 4.96
C ALA A 47 3.28 5.60 4.47
N VAL A 48 2.62 6.76 4.39
CA VAL A 48 3.25 8.05 4.02
C VAL A 48 4.35 8.42 5.01
N MET A 49 4.10 8.28 6.30
CA MET A 49 5.12 8.50 7.33
C MET A 49 6.32 7.55 7.15
N LEU A 50 6.07 6.26 6.89
CA LEU A 50 7.14 5.28 6.68
C LEU A 50 7.91 5.51 5.37
N GLN A 51 7.26 5.98 4.31
CA GLN A 51 7.92 6.43 3.09
C GLN A 51 8.80 7.66 3.35
N ALA A 52 8.33 8.61 4.16
CA ALA A 52 9.12 9.76 4.59
C ALA A 52 10.34 9.38 5.46
N LEU A 53 10.34 8.20 6.05
CA LEU A 53 11.50 7.65 6.76
C LEU A 53 12.36 6.73 5.87
N GLY A 54 11.94 6.46 4.64
CA GLY A 54 12.68 5.61 3.69
C GLY A 54 12.45 4.10 3.85
N PHE A 55 11.46 3.68 4.65
CA PHE A 55 11.17 2.27 4.89
C PHE A 55 10.25 1.62 3.85
N LEU A 56 9.52 2.42 3.08
CA LEU A 56 8.55 1.93 2.11
C LEU A 56 8.63 2.70 0.80
N VAL A 57 8.34 1.98 -0.28
CA VAL A 57 7.95 2.56 -1.56
C VAL A 57 6.44 2.46 -1.68
N ILE A 58 5.82 3.53 -2.18
CA ILE A 58 4.39 3.61 -2.43
C ILE A 58 4.19 3.80 -3.92
N GLU A 59 3.35 2.95 -4.50
CA GLU A 59 2.86 3.09 -5.86
C GLU A 59 1.34 3.30 -5.82
N GLU A 60 0.81 4.22 -6.61
CA GLU A 60 -0.62 4.21 -6.91
C GLU A 60 -0.93 3.18 -7.98
N ILE A 61 -2.12 2.59 -7.89
CA ILE A 61 -2.70 1.77 -8.92
C ILE A 61 -3.66 2.68 -9.71
N THR A 62 -3.31 2.93 -10.96
CA THR A 62 -4.07 3.77 -11.89
C THR A 62 -5.38 3.09 -12.30
N ALA A 63 -6.27 3.84 -12.96
CA ALA A 63 -7.55 3.30 -13.44
C ALA A 63 -7.38 2.15 -14.45
N ASP A 64 -6.30 2.19 -15.23
CA ASP A 64 -5.93 1.14 -16.20
C ASP A 64 -5.24 -0.07 -15.55
N GLY A 65 -5.09 -0.06 -14.22
CA GLY A 65 -4.45 -1.12 -13.44
C GLY A 65 -2.92 -1.05 -13.40
N ALA A 66 -2.29 -0.13 -14.12
CA ALA A 66 -0.84 0.07 -14.06
C ALA A 66 -0.41 0.69 -12.71
N THR A 67 0.80 0.36 -12.25
CA THR A 67 1.38 0.96 -11.05
C THR A 67 2.26 2.16 -11.40
N ARG A 68 2.15 3.23 -10.62
CA ARG A 68 3.00 4.43 -10.72
C ARG A 68 3.57 4.75 -9.35
N GLN A 69 4.90 4.78 -9.24
CA GLN A 69 5.56 5.16 -8.00
C GLN A 69 5.23 6.61 -7.65
N LEU A 70 4.81 6.84 -6.40
CA LEU A 70 4.53 8.15 -5.86
C LEU A 70 5.75 8.67 -5.10
N GLN A 71 6.18 9.89 -5.40
CA GLN A 71 7.16 10.59 -4.57
C GLN A 71 6.52 11.10 -3.27
N ARG A 72 7.35 11.46 -2.27
CA ARG A 72 6.88 11.90 -0.94
C ARG A 72 5.83 13.02 -0.98
N GLY A 73 5.92 13.94 -1.95
CA GLY A 73 4.96 15.03 -2.13
C GLY A 73 3.69 14.64 -2.88
N GLU A 74 3.72 13.60 -3.70
CA GLU A 74 2.61 13.19 -4.56
C GLU A 74 1.57 12.36 -3.82
N THR A 75 1.96 11.69 -2.74
CA THR A 75 1.08 10.81 -1.97
C THR A 75 -0.20 11.50 -1.51
N LYS A 76 -0.13 12.77 -1.09
CA LYS A 76 -1.32 13.55 -0.68
C LYS A 76 -2.36 13.68 -1.79
N GLY A 77 -1.94 13.84 -3.05
CA GLY A 77 -2.84 13.94 -4.21
C GLY A 77 -3.42 12.60 -4.66
N ALA A 78 -2.78 11.49 -4.28
CA ALA A 78 -3.18 10.13 -4.66
C ALA A 78 -3.99 9.42 -3.57
N MET A 79 -4.50 10.13 -2.56
CA MET A 79 -5.10 9.50 -1.37
C MET A 79 -6.40 8.75 -1.66
N ASP A 80 -7.09 9.08 -2.76
CA ASP A 80 -8.32 8.42 -3.19
C ASP A 80 -8.08 7.29 -4.20
N ARG A 81 -6.81 6.99 -4.54
CA ARG A 81 -6.44 5.86 -5.40
C ARG A 81 -5.98 4.65 -4.58
N PRO A 82 -6.25 3.41 -5.01
CA PRO A 82 -5.65 2.25 -4.37
C PRO A 82 -4.12 2.30 -4.53
N TRP A 83 -3.39 1.79 -3.54
CA TRP A 83 -1.93 1.80 -3.53
C TRP A 83 -1.37 0.39 -3.45
N ARG A 84 -0.11 0.25 -3.84
CA ARG A 84 0.74 -0.89 -3.52
C ARG A 84 1.91 -0.39 -2.70
N LEU A 85 2.13 -1.03 -1.55
CA LEU A 85 3.31 -0.82 -0.72
C LEU A 85 4.34 -1.89 -1.04
N SER A 86 5.60 -1.52 -1.11
CA SER A 86 6.70 -2.44 -1.33
C SER A 86 7.94 -2.02 -0.52
N LYS A 87 8.88 -2.96 -0.38
CA LYS A 87 10.20 -2.63 0.19
C LYS A 87 10.97 -1.75 -0.81
N PRO A 88 11.80 -0.81 -0.33
CA PRO A 88 12.78 -0.14 -1.18
C PRO A 88 13.69 -1.15 -1.87
N ALA A 89 14.00 -0.95 -3.15
CA ALA A 89 14.93 -1.82 -3.88
C ALA A 89 16.36 -1.68 -3.33
N PHE A 90 17.05 -2.82 -3.18
CA PHE A 90 18.47 -2.90 -2.82
C PHE A 90 19.34 -2.45 -4.01
N SER A 91 20.16 -1.41 -3.84
CA SER A 91 21.07 -0.89 -4.86
C SER A 91 22.43 -1.62 -4.94
N GLY A 92 22.69 -2.63 -4.11
CA GLY A 92 23.95 -3.40 -4.12
C GLY A 92 25.18 -2.68 -3.54
N THR A 93 25.03 -1.50 -2.92
CA THR A 93 26.16 -0.70 -2.43
C THR A 93 26.40 -0.93 -0.93
N LEU A 94 27.60 -1.42 -0.57
CA LEU A 94 28.01 -1.59 0.84
C LEU A 94 27.84 -0.28 1.63
N GLY A 95 26.95 -0.29 2.64
CA GLY A 95 26.71 0.84 3.55
C GLY A 95 25.38 1.57 3.39
N ALA A 96 24.58 1.24 2.36
CA ALA A 96 23.20 1.69 2.25
C ALA A 96 22.26 0.67 2.93
N PRO A 97 21.21 1.06 3.67
CA PRO A 97 20.30 0.09 4.28
C PRO A 97 19.34 -0.48 3.24
N ASP A 98 19.52 -1.76 2.97
CA ASP A 98 18.87 -2.46 1.86
C ASP A 98 17.90 -3.51 2.39
N GLY A 99 16.68 -3.09 2.71
CA GLY A 99 15.65 -4.01 3.20
C GLY A 99 15.29 -5.11 2.17
N GLY A 100 16.12 -6.14 2.02
CA GLY A 100 15.99 -7.19 1.02
C GLY A 100 16.82 -8.41 1.40
N GLY A 101 16.15 -9.41 1.97
CA GLY A 101 16.70 -10.75 2.10
C GLY A 101 17.05 -11.31 0.73
N ALA A 102 18.33 -11.57 0.52
CA ALA A 102 18.83 -12.39 -0.58
C ALA A 102 19.16 -13.76 0.00
N PHE A 103 18.28 -14.73 -0.17
CA PHE A 103 18.69 -16.13 -0.11
C PHE A 103 19.05 -16.55 -1.54
N PRO A 104 20.35 -16.71 -1.87
CA PRO A 104 20.73 -17.29 -3.15
C PRO A 104 20.40 -18.79 -3.15
N THR A 105 19.86 -19.28 -4.26
CA THR A 105 19.79 -20.71 -4.60
C THR A 105 21.09 -21.14 -5.26
#